data_AF-A0A660N854-F1
#
_entry.id   AF-A0A660N854-F1
#
_cell.length_a   1.000
_cell.length_b   1.000
_cell.length_c   1.000
_cell.angle_alpha   90.00
_cell.angle_beta   90.00
_cell.angle_gamma   90.00
#
_symmetry.space_group_name_H-M   'P 1'
#
loop_
_entity.id
_entity.type
_entity.pdbx_description
1 polymer ?
#
loop_
_entity_poly.entity_id
_entity_poly.type
_entity_poly.pdbx_seq_one_letter_code
_entity_poly.pdbx_strand_id
1 'polypeptide(L)'
;MKIYLGLIAAAALTLTACGDNKPAQPAESASPAATAAASETAAASMAAASEAASAPAASAPTAASGAAPAAASTAAAAPAAAGGECEAVIVSDDAMKFDPKEIQVKSSCKQYKITLKHEGKMPKSAMGHNVVVSKSADKDGILADGQTAGEANNYVKAGDERVIAHTKLLSGGEQDSVTFDVSKLAKGEAYEYYCSFPGHYATMNGKLTLVD
;
A
#
# COMPACT_ATOMS: atom_id res chain seq x y z
N MET A 1 -38.56 -27.86 -26.63
CA MET A 1 -38.60 -29.34 -26.55
C MET A 1 -37.41 -29.93 -27.28
N LYS A 2 -36.49 -30.62 -26.59
CA LYS A 2 -35.69 -31.78 -27.05
C LYS A 2 -34.85 -32.26 -25.85
N ILE A 3 -35.45 -33.20 -25.13
CA ILE A 3 -34.97 -34.00 -24.00
C ILE A 3 -33.67 -34.77 -24.28
N TYR A 4 -32.74 -34.78 -23.30
CA TYR A 4 -31.78 -35.84 -22.91
C TYR A 4 -31.21 -35.38 -21.54
N LEU A 5 -31.29 -36.04 -20.37
CA LEU A 5 -31.47 -37.47 -20.05
C LEU A 5 -30.48 -38.34 -20.85
N GLY A 6 -29.29 -38.70 -20.35
CA GLY A 6 -28.71 -38.55 -19.01
C GLY A 6 -28.10 -39.90 -18.60
N LEU A 7 -26.88 -39.93 -18.03
CA LEU A 7 -26.28 -41.16 -17.52
C LEU A 7 -25.36 -40.88 -16.33
N ILE A 8 -25.67 -41.59 -15.24
CA ILE A 8 -24.88 -41.64 -14.01
C ILE A 8 -23.84 -42.75 -14.19
N ALA A 9 -22.57 -42.46 -13.92
CA ALA A 9 -21.53 -43.48 -13.76
C ALA A 9 -20.84 -43.24 -12.41
N ALA A 10 -21.00 -44.18 -11.48
CA ALA A 10 -20.50 -44.08 -10.12
C ALA A 10 -19.15 -44.79 -9.96
N ALA A 11 -18.38 -44.31 -8.98
CA ALA A 11 -17.38 -45.03 -8.19
C ALA A 11 -16.24 -45.78 -8.90
N ALA A 12 -15.02 -45.27 -8.72
CA ALA A 12 -13.85 -46.10 -8.45
C ALA A 12 -12.97 -45.40 -7.39
N LEU A 13 -13.07 -45.83 -6.13
CA LEU A 13 -12.15 -45.45 -5.05
C LEU A 13 -10.88 -46.31 -5.20
N THR A 14 -9.76 -45.71 -5.60
CA THR A 14 -8.45 -46.35 -5.49
C THR A 14 -7.67 -45.74 -4.33
N LEU A 15 -7.82 -46.36 -3.16
CA LEU A 15 -7.02 -46.08 -1.97
C LEU A 15 -5.71 -46.87 -2.07
N THR A 16 -4.61 -46.20 -2.44
CA THR A 16 -3.26 -46.79 -2.45
C THR A 16 -2.40 -46.17 -1.36
N ALA A 17 -1.65 -47.02 -0.66
CA ALA A 17 -1.11 -46.75 0.66
C ALA A 17 0.23 -46.00 0.70
N CYS A 18 0.60 -45.68 1.95
CA CYS A 18 1.85 -45.11 2.46
C CYS A 18 3.14 -45.48 1.71
N GLY A 19 4.06 -44.51 1.65
CA GLY A 19 5.41 -44.70 1.10
C GLY A 19 6.33 -43.52 1.40
N ASP A 20 6.70 -43.31 2.66
CA ASP A 20 7.85 -42.48 3.02
C ASP A 20 9.10 -42.97 2.30
N ASN A 21 9.69 -42.14 1.43
CA ASN A 21 10.88 -42.50 0.68
C ASN A 21 11.95 -41.41 0.75
N LYS A 22 12.78 -41.48 1.80
CA LYS A 22 14.02 -40.71 1.96
C LYS A 22 15.20 -41.66 2.19
N PRO A 23 16.03 -41.85 1.16
CA PRO A 23 17.49 -41.64 1.31
C PRO A 23 18.11 -41.00 0.05
N ALA A 24 19.33 -40.46 0.01
CA ALA A 24 20.35 -40.20 1.04
C ALA A 24 21.18 -38.97 0.63
N GLN A 25 21.85 -38.36 1.61
CA GLN A 25 22.92 -37.37 1.40
C GLN A 25 24.28 -38.09 1.36
N PRO A 26 25.17 -37.68 0.44
CA PRO A 26 26.61 -37.64 0.68
C PRO A 26 27.18 -36.24 0.38
N ALA A 27 28.26 -35.75 0.98
CA ALA A 27 29.02 -36.28 2.11
C ALA A 27 29.65 -35.11 2.89
N GLU A 28 30.09 -35.40 4.10
CA GLU A 28 30.89 -34.56 4.97
C GLU A 28 32.28 -34.27 4.35
N SER A 29 32.82 -33.08 4.56
CA SER A 29 34.27 -32.82 4.43
C SER A 29 34.67 -31.68 5.36
N ALA A 30 35.79 -31.89 6.04
CA ALA A 30 36.07 -31.26 7.32
C ALA A 30 36.60 -29.82 7.23
N SER A 31 36.42 -29.10 8.35
CA SER A 31 37.27 -27.97 8.74
C SER A 31 38.74 -28.41 8.89
N PRO A 32 39.68 -27.46 8.86
CA PRO A 32 40.38 -27.20 10.13
C PRO A 32 40.33 -25.74 10.57
N ALA A 33 40.47 -25.55 11.88
CA ALA A 33 40.46 -24.26 12.54
C ALA A 33 41.85 -23.61 12.62
N ALA A 34 41.89 -22.28 12.72
CA ALA A 34 42.75 -21.53 13.65
C ALA A 34 42.40 -20.02 13.65
N THR A 35 42.76 -19.15 14.60
CA THR A 35 42.88 -19.20 16.08
C THR A 35 43.23 -17.76 16.55
N ALA A 36 42.52 -17.22 17.56
CA ALA A 36 42.86 -15.98 18.33
C ALA A 36 42.95 -14.65 17.52
N ALA A 37 42.94 -13.45 18.09
CA ALA A 37 42.85 -12.96 19.48
C ALA A 37 41.88 -11.74 19.53
N ALA A 38 41.13 -11.44 20.60
CA ALA A 38 41.50 -10.61 21.77
C ALA A 38 42.20 -9.26 21.42
N SER A 39 41.92 -8.11 22.04
CA SER A 39 41.09 -7.80 23.22
C SER A 39 40.77 -6.29 23.29
N GLU A 40 39.76 -5.88 24.08
CA GLU A 40 39.66 -4.61 24.88
C GLU A 40 39.91 -3.24 24.19
N THR A 41 39.57 -2.02 24.68
CA THR A 41 38.97 -1.41 25.89
C THR A 41 38.35 -0.04 25.45
N ALA A 42 37.59 0.79 26.19
CA ALA A 42 37.08 0.85 27.57
C ALA A 42 35.81 1.76 27.64
N ALA A 43 35.32 1.96 28.88
CA ALA A 43 34.61 3.12 29.48
C ALA A 43 34.06 4.28 28.60
N ALA A 44 32.80 4.75 28.69
CA ALA A 44 31.87 5.01 29.81
C ALA A 44 31.93 6.45 30.40
N SER A 45 30.85 6.84 31.10
CA SER A 45 30.63 8.04 31.93
C SER A 45 30.05 9.29 31.21
N MET A 46 29.22 10.18 31.80
CA MET A 46 28.20 10.12 32.88
C MET A 46 27.59 11.54 33.07
N ALA A 47 26.26 11.68 33.13
CA ALA A 47 25.48 12.74 33.80
C ALA A 47 23.98 12.48 33.50
N ALA A 48 23.06 12.25 34.45
CA ALA A 48 22.59 13.12 35.54
C ALA A 48 21.94 14.42 34.99
N ALA A 49 20.77 14.90 35.40
CA ALA A 49 19.68 14.48 36.29
C ALA A 49 18.60 15.60 36.18
N SER A 50 17.34 15.27 36.50
CA SER A 50 16.36 16.07 37.31
C SER A 50 16.28 17.60 37.12
N GLU A 51 15.11 18.24 36.97
CA GLU A 51 14.09 18.36 38.03
C GLU A 51 12.80 19.11 37.56
N ALA A 52 11.75 19.08 38.40
CA ALA A 52 10.59 20.00 38.57
C ALA A 52 9.98 20.72 37.35
N ALA A 53 8.69 20.56 36.99
CA ALA A 53 7.44 20.76 37.76
C ALA A 53 7.08 22.23 38.10
N SER A 54 6.04 22.76 37.46
CA SER A 54 4.90 23.47 38.10
C SER A 54 3.89 24.02 37.07
N ALA A 55 2.60 23.90 37.37
CA ALA A 55 1.54 24.73 36.79
C ALA A 55 1.48 26.09 37.54
N PRO A 56 0.69 27.07 37.05
CA PRO A 56 -0.60 27.26 37.71
C PRO A 56 -1.77 27.54 36.74
N ALA A 57 -2.95 27.71 37.33
CA ALA A 57 -4.24 27.63 36.64
C ALA A 57 -4.85 28.98 36.21
N ALA A 58 -5.79 28.85 35.27
CA ALA A 58 -7.07 29.59 35.15
C ALA A 58 -7.11 31.13 35.20
N SER A 59 -7.74 31.71 34.18
CA SER A 59 -8.86 32.65 34.35
C SER A 59 -9.73 32.69 33.09
N ALA A 60 -11.05 32.57 33.25
CA ALA A 60 -12.04 32.89 32.22
C ALA A 60 -12.50 34.34 32.37
N PRO A 61 -13.16 34.91 31.35
CA PRO A 61 -14.46 35.51 31.65
C PRO A 61 -15.57 35.28 30.60
N THR A 62 -16.77 35.05 31.15
CA THR A 62 -18.14 35.39 30.69
C THR A 62 -18.50 35.61 29.21
N ALA A 63 -19.63 35.01 28.84
CA ALA A 63 -20.32 35.16 27.56
C ALA A 63 -21.08 36.49 27.37
N ALA A 64 -21.37 36.84 26.10
CA ALA A 64 -22.52 37.64 25.69
C ALA A 64 -23.01 37.24 24.28
N SER A 65 -24.31 37.37 24.04
CA SER A 65 -25.03 36.91 22.84
C SER A 65 -25.02 37.92 21.69
N GLY A 66 -25.10 37.47 20.43
CA GLY A 66 -25.34 38.35 19.28
C GLY A 66 -25.36 37.72 17.88
N ALA A 67 -26.57 37.45 17.37
CA ALA A 67 -26.99 37.42 15.95
C ALA A 67 -26.21 36.64 14.86
N ALA A 68 -26.93 35.75 14.17
CA ALA A 68 -26.59 35.29 12.81
C ALA A 68 -26.96 36.39 11.77
N PRO A 69 -26.35 36.41 10.56
CA PRO A 69 -26.86 35.56 9.48
C PRO A 69 -25.79 35.02 8.49
N ALA A 70 -26.27 34.33 7.44
CA ALA A 70 -25.59 33.96 6.20
C ALA A 70 -24.46 32.91 6.28
N ALA A 71 -24.82 31.65 6.05
CA ALA A 71 -23.88 30.58 5.73
C ALA A 71 -23.26 30.80 4.33
N ALA A 72 -22.10 31.46 4.28
CA ALA A 72 -21.23 31.38 3.12
C ALA A 72 -20.57 29.99 3.13
N SER A 73 -20.88 29.15 2.13
CA SER A 73 -20.25 27.84 1.96
C SER A 73 -18.80 28.01 1.49
N THR A 74 -17.88 28.22 2.43
CA THR A 74 -16.45 28.08 2.17
C THR A 74 -16.15 26.61 1.87
N ALA A 75 -16.06 26.27 0.59
CA ALA A 75 -15.51 24.99 0.17
C ALA A 75 -14.08 24.90 0.72
N ALA A 76 -13.85 23.98 1.65
CA ALA A 76 -12.52 23.73 2.17
C ALA A 76 -11.67 23.17 1.02
N ALA A 77 -10.69 23.95 0.56
CA ALA A 77 -9.72 23.46 -0.40
C ALA A 77 -8.97 22.28 0.25
N ALA A 78 -9.09 21.09 -0.34
CA ALA A 78 -8.29 19.95 0.09
C ALA A 78 -6.80 20.31 -0.03
N PRO A 79 -5.94 19.87 0.90
CA PRO A 79 -4.51 20.13 0.81
C PRO A 79 -3.99 19.54 -0.50
N ALA A 80 -3.35 20.39 -1.32
CA ALA A 80 -2.77 19.95 -2.58
C ALA A 80 -1.69 18.89 -2.30
N ALA A 81 -1.76 17.77 -3.03
CA ALA A 81 -0.72 16.74 -2.99
C ALA A 81 0.65 17.37 -3.29
N ALA A 82 1.70 16.94 -2.58
CA ALA A 82 3.04 17.43 -2.83
C ALA A 82 3.50 16.98 -4.23
N GLY A 83 3.60 17.92 -5.17
CA GLY A 83 3.96 17.70 -6.57
C GLY A 83 3.73 18.94 -7.43
N GLY A 84 4.36 19.01 -8.61
CA GLY A 84 3.96 19.95 -9.67
C GLY A 84 2.56 19.65 -10.24
N GLU A 85 2.03 20.55 -11.07
CA GLU A 85 0.59 20.54 -11.45
C GLU A 85 0.06 19.26 -12.13
N CYS A 86 0.94 18.43 -12.70
CA CYS A 86 0.60 17.16 -13.35
C CYS A 86 1.26 15.94 -12.68
N GLU A 87 1.56 16.04 -11.39
CA GLU A 87 2.12 14.94 -10.61
C GLU A 87 1.65 14.95 -9.15
N ALA A 88 1.71 13.79 -8.50
CA ALA A 88 1.48 13.64 -7.07
C ALA A 88 2.49 12.68 -6.46
N VAL A 89 2.94 12.97 -5.24
CA VAL A 89 3.64 12.03 -4.39
C VAL A 89 2.65 11.42 -3.40
N ILE A 90 2.62 10.08 -3.33
CA ILE A 90 1.96 9.31 -2.28
C ILE A 90 3.04 8.79 -1.34
N VAL A 91 2.90 9.07 -0.04
CA VAL A 91 3.76 8.56 1.03
C VAL A 91 3.07 7.38 1.71
N SER A 92 3.85 6.35 2.03
CA SER A 92 3.40 5.14 2.69
C SER A 92 4.35 4.68 3.79
N ASP A 93 3.79 4.15 4.89
CA ASP A 93 4.53 3.79 6.10
C ASP A 93 4.32 2.32 6.51
N ASP A 94 5.14 1.87 7.46
CA ASP A 94 5.04 0.55 8.10
C ASP A 94 3.73 0.35 8.90
N ALA A 95 2.88 1.39 9.01
CA ALA A 95 1.59 1.36 9.69
C ALA A 95 0.40 1.32 8.71
N MET A 96 0.65 0.89 7.46
CA MET A 96 -0.34 0.72 6.38
C MET A 96 -1.17 2.00 6.12
N LYS A 97 -0.50 3.15 6.02
CA LYS A 97 -1.14 4.41 5.62
C LYS A 97 -0.75 4.83 4.21
N PHE A 98 -1.64 5.59 3.59
CA PHE A 98 -1.34 6.45 2.43
C PHE A 98 -1.72 7.87 2.78
N ASP A 99 -0.85 8.81 2.42
CA ASP A 99 -1.10 10.25 2.35
C ASP A 99 -0.62 10.77 0.98
N PRO A 100 -1.37 11.62 0.26
CA PRO A 100 -2.70 12.16 0.59
C PRO A 100 -3.81 11.09 0.59
N LYS A 101 -5.04 11.53 0.87
CA LYS A 101 -6.28 10.73 0.69
C LYS A 101 -7.13 11.13 -0.53
N GLU A 102 -6.77 12.22 -1.19
CA GLU A 102 -7.39 12.69 -2.43
C GLU A 102 -6.31 13.20 -3.38
N ILE A 103 -6.44 12.90 -4.67
CA ILE A 103 -5.59 13.42 -5.75
C ILE A 103 -6.51 13.97 -6.83
N GLN A 104 -6.27 15.22 -7.22
CA GLN A 104 -6.99 15.88 -8.31
C GLN A 104 -6.08 15.98 -9.53
N VAL A 105 -6.51 15.38 -10.64
CA VAL A 105 -5.83 15.40 -11.93
C VAL A 105 -6.48 16.49 -12.79
N LYS A 106 -5.71 17.51 -13.21
CA LYS A 106 -6.25 18.54 -14.12
C LYS A 106 -6.42 17.99 -15.53
N SER A 107 -7.54 18.33 -16.17
CA SER A 107 -7.87 17.95 -17.55
C SER A 107 -6.90 18.51 -18.59
N SER A 108 -6.22 19.61 -18.24
CA SER A 108 -5.16 20.25 -19.02
C SER A 108 -3.86 19.44 -19.09
N CYS A 109 -3.63 18.51 -18.16
CA CYS A 109 -2.49 17.60 -18.20
C CYS A 109 -2.67 16.54 -19.30
N LYS A 110 -1.66 16.35 -20.17
CA LYS A 110 -1.69 15.23 -21.14
C LYS A 110 -1.39 13.89 -20.48
N GLN A 111 -0.42 13.91 -19.56
CA GLN A 111 0.02 12.78 -18.77
C GLN A 111 0.07 13.20 -17.31
N TYR A 112 -0.18 12.26 -16.41
CA TYR A 112 -0.09 12.46 -14.97
C TYR A 112 0.86 11.44 -14.36
N LYS A 113 1.75 11.88 -13.46
CA LYS A 113 2.74 11.02 -12.80
C LYS A 113 2.40 10.86 -11.32
N ILE A 114 2.30 9.61 -10.87
CA ILE A 114 2.23 9.28 -9.45
C ILE A 114 3.57 8.69 -9.01
N THR A 115 4.14 9.22 -7.94
CA THR A 115 5.33 8.67 -7.29
C THR A 115 4.94 8.10 -5.93
N LEU A 116 5.12 6.79 -5.73
CA LEU A 116 5.01 6.17 -4.41
C LEU A 116 6.36 6.24 -3.70
N LYS A 117 6.36 6.65 -2.44
CA LYS A 117 7.47 6.50 -1.49
C LYS A 117 7.05 5.59 -0.35
N HIS A 118 7.91 4.67 0.03
CA HIS A 118 7.74 3.88 1.25
C HIS A 118 8.77 4.31 2.29
N GLU A 119 8.35 5.08 3.28
CA GLU A 119 9.22 5.65 4.34
C GLU A 119 9.42 4.69 5.53
N GLY A 120 8.85 3.48 5.44
CA GLY A 120 9.05 2.39 6.39
C GLY A 120 10.42 1.73 6.26
N LYS A 121 10.58 0.60 6.94
CA LYS A 121 11.82 -0.19 6.98
C LYS A 121 11.61 -1.68 6.70
N MET A 122 10.36 -2.14 6.62
CA MET A 122 10.06 -3.56 6.43
C MET A 122 10.27 -4.02 4.98
N PRO A 123 10.65 -5.29 4.75
CA PRO A 123 10.80 -5.83 3.40
C PRO A 123 9.44 -6.03 2.73
N LYS A 124 9.40 -5.92 1.40
CA LYS A 124 8.14 -6.04 0.62
C LYS A 124 7.37 -7.35 0.78
N SER A 125 8.02 -8.42 1.25
CA SER A 125 7.37 -9.71 1.53
C SER A 125 6.53 -9.70 2.82
N ALA A 126 6.73 -8.70 3.70
CA ALA A 126 6.00 -8.54 4.96
C ALA A 126 5.14 -7.26 4.99
N MET A 127 5.61 -6.17 4.36
CA MET A 127 4.92 -4.88 4.32
C MET A 127 5.09 -4.22 2.94
N GLY A 128 4.86 -4.98 1.87
CA GLY A 128 5.00 -4.47 0.52
C GLY A 128 3.92 -3.45 0.17
N HIS A 129 4.32 -2.31 -0.40
CA HIS A 129 3.40 -1.27 -0.84
C HIS A 129 3.53 -1.00 -2.33
N ASN A 130 2.42 -0.97 -3.04
CA ASN A 130 2.33 -0.44 -4.41
C ASN A 130 1.15 0.53 -4.52
N VAL A 131 1.11 1.31 -5.59
CA VAL A 131 -0.10 2.04 -5.96
C VAL A 131 -0.65 1.43 -7.23
N VAL A 132 -1.94 1.08 -7.21
CA VAL A 132 -2.76 0.68 -8.35
C VAL A 132 -3.85 1.73 -8.53
N VAL A 133 -4.07 2.19 -9.76
CA VAL A 133 -5.16 3.12 -10.12
C VAL A 133 -6.17 2.39 -10.99
N SER A 134 -7.45 2.42 -10.59
CA SER A 134 -8.57 1.85 -11.37
C SER A 134 -9.85 2.63 -11.13
N LYS A 135 -10.93 2.26 -11.82
CA LYS A 135 -12.28 2.63 -11.38
C LYS A 135 -12.58 1.98 -10.02
N SER A 136 -13.41 2.63 -9.21
CA SER A 136 -13.90 2.09 -7.93
C SER A 136 -14.65 0.76 -8.12
N ALA A 137 -15.42 0.63 -9.20
CA ALA A 137 -16.24 -0.56 -9.48
C ALA A 137 -15.41 -1.82 -9.79
N ASP A 138 -14.20 -1.67 -10.35
CA ASP A 138 -13.34 -2.79 -10.76
C ASP A 138 -12.46 -3.32 -9.62
N LYS A 139 -12.28 -2.51 -8.57
CA LYS A 139 -11.25 -2.69 -7.53
C LYS A 139 -11.33 -4.04 -6.81
N ASP A 140 -12.51 -4.54 -6.45
CA ASP A 140 -12.62 -5.85 -5.76
C ASP A 140 -12.16 -7.01 -6.66
N GLY A 141 -12.42 -6.94 -7.97
CA GLY A 141 -11.95 -7.92 -8.94
C GLY A 141 -10.44 -7.84 -9.20
N ILE A 142 -9.87 -6.63 -9.19
CA ILE A 142 -8.43 -6.41 -9.33
C ILE A 142 -7.69 -6.95 -8.09
N LEU A 143 -8.21 -6.70 -6.88
CA LEU A 143 -7.60 -7.20 -5.64
C LEU A 143 -7.60 -8.73 -5.56
N ALA A 144 -8.69 -9.39 -5.96
CA ALA A 144 -8.78 -10.86 -5.98
C ALA A 144 -7.83 -11.50 -7.01
N ASP A 145 -7.78 -10.96 -8.23
CA ASP A 145 -6.83 -11.40 -9.26
C ASP A 145 -5.38 -11.09 -8.87
N GLY A 146 -5.14 -9.95 -8.21
CA GLY A 146 -3.86 -9.51 -7.70
C GLY A 146 -3.30 -10.41 -6.60
N GLN A 147 -4.14 -10.84 -5.66
CA GLN A 147 -3.78 -11.86 -4.66
C GLN A 147 -3.33 -13.17 -5.32
N THR A 148 -3.97 -13.56 -6.43
CA THR A 148 -3.61 -14.76 -7.20
C THR A 148 -2.31 -14.56 -8.00
N ALA A 149 -2.02 -13.33 -8.47
CA ALA A 149 -0.80 -13.00 -9.20
C ALA A 149 0.45 -12.98 -8.30
N GLY A 150 0.30 -12.63 -7.02
CA GLY A 150 1.35 -12.74 -6.00
C GLY A 150 2.46 -11.69 -6.08
N GLU A 151 3.39 -11.75 -5.10
CA GLU A 151 4.45 -10.74 -4.89
C GLU A 151 5.34 -10.51 -6.12
N ALA A 152 5.67 -11.58 -6.85
CA ALA A 152 6.52 -11.52 -8.05
C ALA A 152 5.90 -10.69 -9.19
N ASN A 153 4.57 -10.58 -9.22
CA ASN A 153 3.81 -9.74 -10.15
C ASN A 153 3.33 -8.43 -9.50
N ASN A 154 3.91 -8.05 -8.36
CA ASN A 154 3.53 -6.88 -7.56
C ASN A 154 2.09 -6.92 -7.03
N TYR A 155 1.47 -8.11 -6.91
CA TYR A 155 0.04 -8.27 -6.63
C TYR A 155 -0.89 -7.58 -7.66
N VAL A 156 -0.45 -7.50 -8.92
CA VAL A 156 -1.29 -7.06 -10.05
C VAL A 156 -1.29 -8.16 -11.11
N LYS A 157 -2.45 -8.51 -11.66
CA LYS A 157 -2.51 -9.49 -12.76
C LYS A 157 -1.88 -8.90 -14.01
N ALA A 158 -0.97 -9.63 -14.64
CA ALA A 158 -0.34 -9.22 -15.87
C ALA A 158 -1.38 -8.96 -16.97
N GLY A 159 -1.35 -7.78 -17.59
CA GLY A 159 -2.28 -7.39 -18.66
C GLY A 159 -3.71 -7.12 -18.19
N ASP A 160 -3.93 -6.76 -16.93
CA ASP A 160 -5.27 -6.40 -16.44
C ASP A 160 -5.76 -5.06 -17.01
N GLU A 161 -6.67 -5.12 -17.98
CA GLU A 161 -7.24 -3.95 -18.67
C GLU A 161 -8.01 -2.98 -17.74
N ARG A 162 -8.39 -3.43 -16.53
CA ARG A 162 -9.05 -2.60 -15.52
C ARG A 162 -8.07 -1.67 -14.79
N VAL A 163 -6.77 -1.97 -14.86
CA VAL A 163 -5.70 -1.20 -14.21
C VAL A 163 -5.20 -0.11 -15.17
N ILE A 164 -5.42 1.15 -14.78
CA ILE A 164 -5.06 2.33 -15.56
C ILE A 164 -3.54 2.58 -15.52
N ALA A 165 -2.98 2.36 -14.33
CA ALA A 165 -1.60 2.56 -13.95
C ALA A 165 -1.28 1.75 -12.68
N HIS A 166 -0.06 1.25 -12.53
CA HIS A 166 0.45 0.78 -11.24
C HIS A 166 1.96 0.96 -11.09
N THR A 167 2.45 1.06 -9.86
CA THR A 167 3.88 0.99 -9.53
C THR A 167 4.33 -0.48 -9.34
N LYS A 168 5.63 -0.68 -9.14
CA LYS A 168 6.16 -1.89 -8.51
C LYS A 168 5.72 -1.99 -7.05
N LEU A 169 5.89 -3.18 -6.47
CA LEU A 169 5.79 -3.43 -5.03
C LEU A 169 7.12 -3.09 -4.34
N LEU A 170 7.06 -2.13 -3.42
CA LEU A 170 8.21 -1.52 -2.76
C LEU A 170 8.44 -2.10 -1.37
N SER A 171 9.71 -2.17 -0.99
CA SER A 171 10.19 -2.35 0.38
C SER A 171 10.38 -0.99 1.05
N GLY A 172 10.50 -0.98 2.37
CA GLY A 172 10.82 0.22 3.14
C GLY A 172 12.12 0.88 2.68
N GLY A 173 12.08 2.19 2.47
CA GLY A 173 13.16 3.01 1.92
C GLY A 173 13.15 3.16 0.39
N GLU A 174 12.31 2.41 -0.33
CA GLU A 174 12.22 2.48 -1.79
C GLU A 174 11.19 3.53 -2.28
N GLN A 175 11.36 3.94 -3.54
CA GLN A 175 10.38 4.75 -4.28
C GLN A 175 10.30 4.28 -5.73
N ASP A 176 9.13 4.42 -6.35
CA ASP A 176 8.89 4.13 -7.77
C ASP A 176 7.83 5.09 -8.32
N SER A 177 7.81 5.29 -9.64
CA SER A 177 6.87 6.21 -10.29
C SER A 177 6.19 5.58 -11.48
N VAL A 178 4.90 5.86 -11.64
CA VAL A 178 4.11 5.48 -12.80
C VAL A 178 3.51 6.72 -13.45
N THR A 179 3.55 6.77 -14.78
CA THR A 179 2.93 7.83 -15.58
C THR A 179 1.83 7.23 -16.44
N PHE A 180 0.69 7.91 -16.56
CA PHE A 180 -0.40 7.49 -17.43
C PHE A 180 -1.01 8.68 -18.18
N ASP A 181 -1.61 8.41 -19.33
CA ASP A 181 -2.30 9.43 -20.13
C ASP A 181 -3.64 9.79 -19.48
N VAL A 182 -3.90 11.09 -19.32
CA VAL A 182 -5.10 11.61 -18.65
C VAL A 182 -6.37 11.29 -19.44
N SER A 183 -6.26 11.02 -20.74
CA SER A 183 -7.34 10.52 -21.60
C SER A 183 -7.91 9.16 -21.18
N LYS A 184 -7.24 8.42 -20.28
CA LYS A 184 -7.81 7.22 -19.64
C LYS A 184 -8.84 7.55 -18.55
N LEU A 185 -8.91 8.81 -18.11
CA LEU A 185 -9.87 9.28 -17.12
C LEU A 185 -11.08 9.94 -17.79
N ALA A 186 -12.27 9.69 -17.25
CA ALA A 186 -13.52 10.29 -17.67
C ALA A 186 -14.09 11.19 -16.55
N LYS A 187 -14.63 12.35 -16.91
CA LYS A 187 -15.25 13.27 -15.95
C LYS A 187 -16.54 12.65 -15.38
N GLY A 188 -16.66 12.63 -14.05
CA GLY A 188 -17.79 12.03 -13.34
C GLY A 188 -17.70 10.51 -13.11
N GLU A 189 -16.66 9.84 -13.63
CA GLU A 189 -16.33 8.46 -13.27
C GLU A 189 -15.59 8.42 -11.92
N ALA A 190 -15.83 7.39 -11.12
CA ALA A 190 -15.21 7.23 -9.81
C ALA A 190 -13.92 6.42 -9.92
N TYR A 191 -12.78 7.05 -9.58
CA TYR A 191 -11.48 6.40 -9.54
C TYR A 191 -10.91 6.38 -8.12
N GLU A 192 -10.16 5.32 -7.82
CA GLU A 192 -9.41 5.15 -6.59
C GLU A 192 -7.96 4.80 -6.91
N TYR A 193 -7.05 5.20 -6.02
CA TYR A 193 -5.71 4.65 -5.93
C TYR A 193 -5.59 3.85 -4.63
N TYR A 194 -4.90 2.71 -4.68
CA TYR A 194 -4.81 1.81 -3.52
C TYR A 194 -3.61 0.87 -3.57
N CYS A 195 -3.26 0.32 -2.40
CA CYS A 195 -2.36 -0.80 -2.27
C CYS A 195 -3.10 -2.10 -2.54
N SER A 196 -2.51 -2.95 -3.39
CA SER A 196 -3.05 -4.27 -3.78
C SER A 196 -2.41 -5.44 -3.04
N PHE A 197 -1.44 -5.17 -2.16
CA PHE A 197 -0.92 -6.19 -1.23
C PHE A 197 -2.07 -6.75 -0.37
N PRO A 198 -2.15 -8.08 -0.15
CA PRO A 198 -3.29 -8.72 0.52
C PRO A 198 -3.67 -8.06 1.86
N GLY A 199 -4.90 -7.54 1.93
CA GLY A 199 -5.47 -6.89 3.12
C GLY A 199 -5.19 -5.39 3.26
N HIS A 200 -4.20 -4.82 2.54
CA HIS A 200 -3.78 -3.42 2.74
C HIS A 200 -4.81 -2.39 2.26
N TYR A 201 -5.67 -2.73 1.28
CA TYR A 201 -6.71 -1.83 0.75
C TYR A 201 -7.55 -1.16 1.84
N ALA A 202 -7.84 -1.85 2.95
CA ALA A 202 -8.73 -1.35 4.01
C ALA A 202 -8.33 0.02 4.57
N THR A 203 -7.03 0.35 4.59
CA THR A 203 -6.50 1.63 5.06
C THR A 203 -5.65 2.36 4.01
N MET A 204 -5.08 1.62 3.05
CA MET A 204 -4.21 2.13 1.99
C MET A 204 -4.98 2.37 0.69
N ASN A 205 -5.96 3.28 0.75
CA ASN A 205 -6.68 3.79 -0.40
C ASN A 205 -6.80 5.33 -0.35
N GLY A 206 -7.18 5.92 -1.48
CA GLY A 206 -7.57 7.32 -1.62
C GLY A 206 -8.31 7.57 -2.94
N LYS A 207 -8.96 8.73 -3.06
CA LYS A 207 -9.77 9.09 -4.23
C LYS A 207 -8.94 9.78 -5.32
N LEU A 208 -9.14 9.41 -6.57
CA LEU A 208 -8.59 10.13 -7.72
C LEU A 208 -9.74 10.74 -8.51
N THR A 209 -9.66 12.05 -8.80
CA THR A 209 -10.71 12.77 -9.54
C THR A 209 -10.12 13.55 -10.71
N LEU A 210 -10.87 13.63 -11.81
CA LEU A 210 -10.55 14.49 -12.94
C LEU A 210 -11.24 15.85 -12.73
N VAL A 211 -10.46 16.91 -12.61
CA VAL A 211 -10.89 18.31 -12.48
C VAL A 211 -10.51 19.09 -13.73
N ASP A 212 -11.07 20.29 -13.93
CA ASP A 212 -10.78 21.11 -15.11
C ASP A 212 -9.36 21.73 -15.07
#